data_AF-A0A131YZ92-F1
#
_entry.id   AF-A0A131YZ92-F1
#
_cell.length_a   1.000
_cell.length_b   1.000
_cell.length_c   1.000
_cell.angle_alpha   90.00
_cell.angle_beta   90.00
_cell.angle_gamma   90.00
#
_symmetry.space_group_name_H-M   'P 1'
#
loop_
_entity.id
_entity.type
_entity.pdbx_description
1 polymer ?
#
loop_
_entity_poly.entity_id
_entity_poly.type
_entity_poly.pdbx_seq_one_letter_code
_entity_poly.pdbx_strand_id
1 'polypeptide(L)'
;MRQSFTKQVSRLKEAGYPEWVITRACGKVAKKVKAGQQESEDNHTTTRKNFAVIPYVHKLSHGIGSVGGGCQVDVVFSVGRGLRQVCPAVRGRLDG
;
A
#
# COMPACT_ATOMS: atom_id res chain seq x y z
N MET A 1 -22.62 10.12 -14.69
CA MET A 1 -22.47 9.59 -13.31
C MET A 1 -23.38 8.39 -13.01
N ARG A 2 -24.71 8.49 -13.21
CA ARG A 2 -25.68 7.43 -12.88
C ARG A 2 -25.39 6.06 -13.52
N GLN A 3 -25.08 6.02 -14.82
CA GLN A 3 -24.76 4.77 -15.52
C GLN A 3 -23.48 4.10 -15.00
N SER A 4 -22.46 4.89 -14.62
CA SER A 4 -21.21 4.35 -14.04
C SER A 4 -21.46 3.73 -12.67
N PHE A 5 -22.29 4.37 -11.85
CA PHE A 5 -22.64 3.87 -10.53
C PHE A 5 -23.42 2.56 -10.60
N THR A 6 -24.44 2.47 -11.46
CA THR A 6 -25.23 1.24 -11.63
C THR A 6 -24.37 0.08 -12.13
N LYS A 7 -23.43 0.33 -13.05
CA LYS A 7 -22.45 -0.70 -13.50
C LYS A 7 -21.57 -1.20 -12.37
N GLN A 8 -21.10 -0.31 -11.48
CA GLN A 8 -20.29 -0.71 -10.33
C GLN A 8 -21.09 -1.55 -9.34
N VAL A 9 -22.35 -1.20 -9.09
CA VAL A 9 -23.25 -2.00 -8.25
C VAL A 9 -23.48 -3.39 -8.84
N SER A 10 -23.75 -3.49 -10.15
CA SER A 10 -23.91 -4.79 -10.84
C SER A 10 -22.67 -5.65 -10.68
N ARG A 11 -21.49 -5.08 -10.95
CA ARG A 11 -20.20 -5.79 -10.79
C ARG A 11 -19.97 -6.31 -9.38
N LEU A 12 -20.34 -5.53 -8.35
CA LEU A 12 -20.19 -5.96 -6.96
C LEU A 12 -21.18 -7.08 -6.62
N LYS A 13 -22.41 -7.04 -7.13
CA LYS A 13 -23.38 -8.12 -6.95
C LYS A 13 -22.93 -9.41 -7.66
N GLU A 14 -22.46 -9.28 -8.90
CA GLU A 14 -21.91 -10.40 -9.70
C GLU A 14 -20.67 -11.02 -9.06
N ALA A 15 -19.84 -10.21 -8.39
CA ALA A 15 -18.69 -10.69 -7.61
C ALA A 15 -19.06 -11.34 -6.27
N GLY A 16 -20.36 -11.45 -5.94
CA GLY A 16 -20.85 -12.13 -4.74
C GLY A 16 -20.77 -11.30 -3.46
N TYR A 17 -20.59 -9.98 -3.55
CA TYR A 17 -20.63 -9.13 -2.36
C TYR A 17 -22.07 -9.03 -1.82
N PRO A 18 -22.27 -9.17 -0.50
CA PRO A 18 -23.60 -9.11 0.10
C PRO A 18 -24.17 -7.68 0.05
N GLU A 19 -25.49 -7.57 -0.11
CA GLU A 19 -26.20 -6.30 -0.37
C GLU A 19 -25.94 -5.23 0.72
N TRP A 20 -25.77 -5.65 1.98
CA TRP A 20 -25.52 -4.73 3.09
C TRP A 20 -24.14 -4.06 2.99
N VAL A 21 -23.12 -4.73 2.44
CA VAL A 21 -21.78 -4.16 2.20
C VAL A 21 -21.87 -3.10 1.10
N ILE A 22 -22.57 -3.43 0.01
CA ILE A 22 -22.78 -2.52 -1.12
C ILE A 22 -23.52 -1.28 -0.64
N THR A 23 -24.61 -1.45 0.12
CA THR A 23 -25.40 -0.36 0.68
C THR A 23 -24.57 0.54 1.59
N ARG A 24 -23.72 -0.05 2.46
CA ARG A 24 -22.83 0.72 3.34
C ARG A 24 -21.79 1.52 2.55
N ALA A 25 -21.23 0.97 1.48
CA ALA A 25 -20.30 1.66 0.60
C ALA A 25 -21.00 2.80 -0.17
N CYS A 26 -22.16 2.54 -0.77
CA CYS A 26 -22.97 3.54 -1.45
C CYS A 26 -23.39 4.68 -0.51
N GLY A 27 -23.73 4.37 0.74
CA GLY A 27 -24.05 5.38 1.76
C GLY A 27 -22.88 6.30 2.08
N LYS A 28 -21.64 5.77 2.13
CA LYS A 28 -20.44 6.60 2.29
C LYS A 28 -20.23 7.54 1.10
N VAL A 29 -20.37 7.03 -0.12
CA VAL A 29 -20.26 7.84 -1.35
C VAL A 29 -21.33 8.93 -1.38
N ALA A 30 -22.59 8.60 -1.07
CA ALA A 30 -23.68 9.56 -1.02
C ALA A 30 -23.45 10.66 0.02
N LYS A 31 -22.88 10.31 1.19
CA LYS A 31 -22.48 11.28 2.21
C LYS A 31 -21.40 12.23 1.70
N LYS A 32 -20.35 11.71 1.03
CA LYS A 32 -19.28 12.53 0.44
C LYS A 32 -19.79 13.49 -0.64
N VAL A 33 -20.73 13.03 -1.48
CA VAL A 33 -21.33 13.88 -2.53
C VAL A 33 -22.25 14.94 -1.92
N LYS A 34 -23.08 14.59 -0.92
CA LYS A 34 -23.97 15.55 -0.24
C LYS A 34 -23.21 16.57 0.61
N ALA A 35 -22.11 16.17 1.23
CA ALA A 35 -21.23 17.05 2.00
C ALA A 35 -20.39 18.00 1.11
N GLY A 36 -20.66 18.05 -0.20
CA GLY A 36 -20.15 19.08 -1.10
C GLY A 36 -18.64 19.25 -1.02
N GLN A 37 -17.84 18.23 -1.37
CA GLN A 37 -16.38 18.32 -1.48
C GLN A 37 -15.69 19.06 -0.30
N GLN A 38 -16.25 19.00 0.91
CA GLN A 38 -15.56 19.38 2.14
C GLN A 38 -14.96 18.14 2.81
N GLU A 39 -14.29 17.31 2.01
CA GLU A 39 -13.03 16.78 2.49
C GLU A 39 -12.00 17.68 1.81
N SER A 40 -11.56 18.70 2.57
CA SER A 40 -10.17 19.13 2.49
C SER A 40 -9.37 17.88 2.20
N GLU A 41 -8.51 17.95 1.19
CA GLU A 41 -7.35 17.07 1.13
C GLU A 41 -6.88 16.93 2.58
N ASP A 42 -7.14 15.76 3.16
CA ASP A 42 -6.45 15.38 4.35
C ASP A 42 -5.04 15.28 3.83
N ASN A 43 -4.35 16.41 3.96
CA ASN A 43 -2.93 16.57 3.83
C ASN A 43 -2.32 15.73 4.97
N HIS A 44 -2.58 14.42 4.96
CA HIS A 44 -1.46 13.54 4.76
C HIS A 44 -0.72 14.02 3.49
N THR A 45 0.09 15.06 3.70
CA THR A 45 1.49 15.09 3.30
C THR A 45 2.14 13.81 3.82
N THR A 46 1.66 12.65 3.38
CA THR A 46 2.54 11.57 3.04
C THR A 46 3.25 12.13 1.83
N THR A 47 4.32 12.87 2.07
CA THR A 47 5.40 13.04 1.11
C THR A 47 5.52 11.67 0.48
N ARG A 48 5.15 11.51 -0.80
CA ARG A 48 5.10 10.20 -1.44
C ARG A 48 6.48 9.62 -1.27
N LYS A 49 6.63 8.70 -0.32
CA LYS A 49 7.94 8.12 0.00
C LYS A 49 8.33 7.38 -1.26
N ASN A 50 9.39 7.83 -1.91
CA ASN A 50 9.87 7.21 -3.12
C ASN A 50 10.50 5.89 -2.68
N PHE A 51 9.84 4.77 -2.98
CA PHE A 51 10.39 3.46 -2.66
C PHE A 51 11.10 2.87 -3.86
N ALA A 52 12.31 2.35 -3.65
CA ALA A 52 13.03 1.58 -4.66
C ALA A 52 13.28 0.16 -4.13
N VAL A 53 12.75 -0.85 -4.82
CA VAL A 53 13.00 -2.25 -4.47
C VAL A 53 14.17 -2.78 -5.32
N ILE A 54 15.25 -3.20 -4.67
CA ILE A 54 16.48 -3.65 -5.35
C ILE A 54 16.93 -5.00 -4.77
N PRO A 55 17.47 -5.94 -5.56
CA PRO A 55 18.08 -7.14 -5.01
C PRO A 55 19.15 -6.85 -3.96
N TYR A 56 19.16 -7.60 -2.85
CA TYR A 56 20.25 -7.51 -1.89
C TYR A 56 21.54 -8.04 -2.50
N VAL A 57 22.54 -7.17 -2.63
CA VAL A 57 23.89 -7.53 -3.05
C VAL A 57 24.82 -7.19 -1.89
N HIS A 58 25.39 -8.23 -1.28
CA HIS A 58 26.27 -8.08 -0.13
C HIS A 58 27.41 -7.09 -0.44
N LYS A 59 27.76 -6.23 0.52
CA LYS A 59 28.66 -5.06 0.41
C LYS A 59 28.12 -3.85 -0.36
N LEU A 60 27.25 -4.01 -1.36
CA LEU A 60 26.67 -2.88 -2.12
C LEU A 60 25.41 -2.32 -1.46
N SER A 61 24.56 -3.18 -0.91
CA SER A 61 23.26 -2.77 -0.32
C SER A 61 23.40 -1.77 0.83
N HIS A 62 24.45 -1.86 1.64
CA HIS A 62 24.66 -0.93 2.76
C HIS A 62 24.93 0.51 2.27
N GLY A 63 25.75 0.65 1.22
CA GLY A 63 26.03 1.94 0.60
C GLY A 63 24.78 2.51 -0.09
N ILE A 64 24.05 1.68 -0.83
CA ILE A 64 22.84 2.08 -1.54
C ILE A 64 21.75 2.55 -0.56
N GLY A 65 21.56 1.87 0.57
CA GLY A 65 20.60 2.30 1.59
C GLY A 65 20.97 3.66 2.21
N SER A 66 22.26 3.88 2.45
CA SER A 66 22.76 5.16 2.99
C SER A 66 22.57 6.32 2.01
N VAL A 67 22.84 6.10 0.71
CA VAL A 67 22.63 7.11 -0.33
C VAL A 67 21.14 7.37 -0.54
N GLY A 68 20.31 6.32 -0.53
CA GLY A 68 18.86 6.45 -0.65
C GLY A 68 18.24 7.35 0.43
N GLY A 69 18.65 7.16 1.69
CA GLY A 69 18.22 8.01 2.80
C GLY A 69 18.55 9.49 2.61
N GLY A 70 19.74 9.79 2.06
CA GLY A 70 20.13 11.17 1.72
C GLY A 70 19.31 11.78 0.57
N CYS A 71 18.80 10.94 -0.33
CA CYS A 71 17.97 11.35 -1.47
C CYS A 71 16.45 11.26 -1.21
N GLN A 72 16.02 11.06 0.04
CA GLN A 72 14.60 10.85 0.40
C GLN A 72 13.95 9.67 -0.35
N VAL A 73 14.75 8.65 -0.69
CA VAL A 73 14.30 7.40 -1.31
C VAL A 73 14.46 6.29 -0.28
N ASP A 74 13.36 5.62 0.04
CA ASP A 74 13.37 4.46 0.93
C ASP A 74 13.71 3.20 0.09
N VAL A 75 14.94 2.71 0.27
CA VAL A 75 15.44 1.56 -0.48
C VAL A 75 15.12 0.27 0.27
N VAL A 76 14.30 -0.57 -0.33
CA VAL A 76 13.93 -1.87 0.21
C VAL A 76 14.69 -2.96 -0.55
N PHE A 77 15.36 -3.85 0.16
CA PHE A 77 16.12 -4.92 -0.47
C PHE A 77 15.31 -6.21 -0.62
N SER A 78 15.08 -6.65 -1.85
CA SER A 78 14.49 -7.96 -2.13
C SER A 78 15.56 -9.04 -2.02
N VAL A 79 15.27 -10.14 -1.32
CA VAL A 79 16.18 -11.30 -1.24
C VAL A 79 15.48 -12.51 -1.85
N GLY A 80 16.09 -13.10 -2.88
CA GLY A 80 15.64 -14.37 -3.43
C GLY A 80 15.95 -15.51 -2.45
N ARG A 81 14.93 -16.05 -1.77
CA ARG A 81 14.94 -17.28 -0.94
C ARG A 81 15.98 -17.39 0.21
N GLY A 82 16.87 -16.43 0.41
CA GLY A 82 18.14 -16.63 1.12
C GLY A 82 18.36 -15.93 2.48
N LEU A 83 17.34 -15.37 3.16
CA LEU A 83 17.55 -14.76 4.49
C LEU A 83 18.02 -15.76 5.55
N ARG A 84 17.82 -17.07 5.35
CA ARG A 84 18.29 -18.14 6.24
C ARG A 84 19.81 -18.19 6.40
N GLN A 85 20.57 -17.72 5.40
CA GLN A 85 22.04 -17.79 5.42
C GLN A 85 22.71 -16.44 5.68
N VAL A 86 21.99 -15.32 5.53
CA VAL A 86 22.57 -13.97 5.53
C VAL A 86 22.68 -13.37 6.93
N CYS A 87 21.89 -13.82 7.92
CA CYS A 87 22.00 -13.29 9.29
C CYS A 87 21.65 -14.35 10.36
N PRO A 88 22.63 -14.82 11.16
CA PRO A 88 22.36 -15.61 12.37
C PRO A 88 21.39 -14.89 13.33
N ALA A 89 21.43 -13.55 13.36
CA ALA A 89 20.58 -12.71 14.20
C ALA A 89 19.08 -12.80 13.85
N VAL A 90 18.73 -13.15 12.61
CA VAL A 90 17.32 -13.31 12.17
C VAL A 90 16.80 -14.71 12.55
N ARG A 91 17.68 -15.71 12.65
CA ARG A 91 17.32 -17.08 13.04
C ARG A 91 16.77 -17.15 14.48
N GLY A 92 17.37 -16.41 15.42
CA GLY A 92 16.93 -16.40 16.82
C GLY A 92 15.57 -15.77 17.10
N ARG A 93 14.96 -15.05 16.14
CA ARG A 93 13.63 -14.43 16.28
C ARG A 93 12.49 -15.18 15.60
N LEU A 94 12.80 -16.19 14.78
CA LEU A 94 11.81 -16.99 14.07
C LEU A 94 11.48 -18.30 14.79
N ASP A 95 12.36 -18.75 15.70
CA ASP A 95 12.18 -19.97 16.49
C ASP A 95 11.70 -19.68 17.94
N GLY A 96 11.10 -18.50 18.19
CA GLY A 96 10.59 -18.07 19.50
C GLY A 96 9.16 -17.54 19.43
#